data_AF-H2C138-F1
#
_entry.id   AF-H2C138-F1
#
_cell.length_a   1.000
_cell.length_b   1.000
_cell.length_c   1.000
_cell.angle_alpha   90.00
_cell.angle_beta   90.00
_cell.angle_gamma   90.00
#
_symmetry.space_group_name_H-M   'P 1'
#
loop_
_entity.id
_entity.type
_entity.pdbx_description
1 polymer ?
#
loop_
_entity_poly.entity_id
_entity_poly.type
_entity_poly.pdbx_seq_one_letter_code
_entity_poly.pdbx_strand_id
1 'polypeptide(L)'
;MYADNMSIVLVLNRLTSMALAFLLGLSLRLLSLHQVAFLLIPFLIVTDAPSIFLVNIALMPLALLLLVISALIYGGKRFFKLLRA
;
A
#
# COMPACT_ATOMS: atom_id res chain seq x y z
N MET A 1 -15.58 23.07 21.25
CA MET A 1 -14.21 22.99 20.71
C MET A 1 -13.91 21.54 20.27
N TYR A 2 -14.67 21.02 19.28
CA TYR A 2 -14.61 19.60 18.85
C TYR A 2 -14.42 19.43 17.33
N ALA A 3 -14.41 20.54 16.58
CA ALA A 3 -14.32 20.55 15.12
C ALA A 3 -12.88 20.35 14.59
N ASP A 4 -11.87 20.67 15.40
CA ASP A 4 -10.45 20.60 15.00
C ASP A 4 -9.96 19.15 14.85
N ASN A 5 -10.31 18.28 15.82
CA ASN A 5 -9.87 16.88 15.85
C ASN A 5 -10.41 16.08 14.65
N MET A 6 -11.64 16.37 14.20
CA MET A 6 -12.25 15.65 13.09
C MET A 6 -11.57 16.00 11.76
N SER A 7 -11.06 17.23 11.63
CA SER A 7 -10.28 17.65 10.46
C SER A 7 -8.91 16.96 10.41
N ILE A 8 -8.22 16.83 11.55
CA ILE A 8 -6.89 16.21 11.64
C ILE A 8 -6.96 14.71 11.33
N VAL A 9 -7.95 14.01 11.89
CA VAL A 9 -8.15 12.57 11.62
C VAL A 9 -8.47 12.33 10.14
N LEU A 10 -9.27 13.20 9.52
CA LEU A 10 -9.58 13.12 8.09
C LEU A 10 -8.31 13.32 7.22
N VAL A 11 -7.48 14.32 7.57
CA VAL A 11 -6.21 14.58 6.88
C VAL A 11 -5.24 13.40 7.04
N LEU A 12 -5.09 12.84 8.26
CA LEU A 12 -4.26 11.66 8.48
C LEU A 12 -4.76 10.46 7.68
N ASN A 13 -6.07 10.22 7.67
CA ASN A 13 -6.64 9.09 6.94
C ASN A 13 -6.37 9.22 5.43
N ARG A 14 -6.48 10.43 4.89
CA ARG A 14 -6.18 10.73 3.49
C ARG A 14 -4.70 10.50 3.15
N LEU A 15 -3.79 11.00 3.98
CA LEU A 15 -2.35 10.79 3.81
C LEU A 15 -1.97 9.31 3.92
N THR A 16 -2.54 8.60 4.89
CA THR A 16 -2.30 7.16 5.08
C THR A 16 -2.82 6.35 3.89
N SER A 17 -4.00 6.69 3.38
CA SER A 17 -4.57 6.06 2.19
C SER A 17 -3.72 6.29 0.94
N MET A 18 -3.23 7.52 0.73
CA MET A 18 -2.31 7.84 -0.38
C MET A 18 -0.97 7.08 -0.25
N ALA A 19 -0.41 7.01 0.96
CA ALA A 19 0.82 6.26 1.21
C ALA A 19 0.63 4.76 0.94
N LEU A 20 -0.50 4.19 1.39
CA LEU A 20 -0.88 2.80 1.11
C LEU A 20 -1.05 2.53 -0.38
N ALA A 21 -1.75 3.42 -1.08
CA ALA A 21 -1.93 3.34 -2.53
C ALA A 21 -0.59 3.30 -3.26
N PHE A 22 0.32 4.19 -2.88
CA PHE A 22 1.66 4.26 -3.45
C PHE A 22 2.45 2.98 -3.18
N LEU A 23 2.43 2.49 -1.93
CA LEU A 23 3.18 1.31 -1.50
C LEU A 23 2.68 0.04 -2.19
N LEU A 24 1.35 -0.12 -2.30
CA LEU A 24 0.71 -1.21 -3.02
C LEU A 24 1.03 -1.13 -4.51
N GLY A 25 0.85 0.04 -5.14
CA GLY A 25 1.15 0.24 -6.55
C GLY A 25 2.62 -0.08 -6.89
N LEU A 26 3.55 0.37 -6.05
CA LEU A 26 4.97 0.10 -6.23
C LEU A 26 5.31 -1.39 -6.06
N SER A 27 4.75 -2.03 -5.04
CA SER A 27 4.95 -3.47 -4.79
C SER A 27 4.40 -4.32 -5.93
N LEU A 28 3.18 -4.02 -6.40
CA LEU A 28 2.55 -4.75 -7.51
C LEU A 28 3.31 -4.57 -8.81
N ARG A 29 3.82 -3.36 -9.08
CA ARG A 29 4.66 -3.09 -10.24
C ARG A 29 5.96 -3.90 -10.20
N LEU A 30 6.62 -3.97 -9.04
CA LEU A 30 7.86 -4.72 -8.86
C LEU A 30 7.66 -6.24 -8.98
N LEU A 31 6.55 -6.78 -8.49
CA LEU A 31 6.20 -8.20 -8.67
C LEU A 31 5.57 -8.50 -10.04
N SER A 32 5.37 -7.49 -10.91
CA SER A 32 4.60 -7.63 -12.16
C SER A 32 3.16 -8.15 -11.96
N LEU A 33 2.59 -7.96 -10.77
CA LEU A 33 1.23 -8.38 -10.39
C LEU A 33 0.18 -7.32 -10.74
N HIS A 34 0.29 -6.71 -11.91
CA HIS A 34 -0.64 -5.67 -12.37
C HIS A 34 -2.10 -6.15 -12.38
N GLN A 35 -2.35 -7.44 -12.60
CA GLN A 35 -3.69 -8.03 -12.55
C GLN A 35 -4.28 -8.09 -11.14
N VAL A 36 -3.44 -8.23 -10.11
CA VAL A 36 -3.88 -8.25 -8.71
C VAL A 36 -4.21 -6.84 -8.21
N ALA A 37 -3.68 -5.80 -8.87
CA ALA A 37 -4.00 -4.40 -8.57
C ALA A 37 -5.51 -4.12 -8.67
N PHE A 38 -6.22 -4.81 -9.57
CA PHE A 38 -7.67 -4.67 -9.73
C PHE A 38 -8.47 -4.97 -8.46
N LEU A 39 -8.01 -5.93 -7.65
CA LEU A 39 -8.66 -6.27 -6.37
C LEU A 39 -8.51 -5.15 -5.33
N LEU A 40 -7.51 -4.28 -5.50
CA LEU A 40 -7.19 -3.20 -4.56
C LEU A 40 -7.83 -1.87 -4.96
N ILE A 41 -8.23 -1.70 -6.23
CA ILE A 41 -8.93 -0.52 -6.74
C ILE A 41 -10.14 -0.07 -5.89
N PRO A 42 -11.09 -0.94 -5.48
CA PRO A 42 -12.24 -0.51 -4.69
C PRO A 42 -11.83 0.08 -3.33
N PHE A 43 -10.69 -0.35 -2.79
CA PHE A 43 -10.15 0.18 -1.53
C PHE A 43 -9.38 1.50 -1.71
N LEU A 44 -8.98 1.84 -2.94
CA LEU A 44 -8.30 3.11 -3.28
C LEU A 44 -9.26 4.22 -3.68
N ILE A 45 -10.42 3.89 -4.25
CA ILE A 45 -11.39 4.85 -4.78
C ILE A 45 -12.32 5.40 -3.68
N VAL A 46 -12.63 4.60 -2.67
CA VAL A 46 -13.54 5.01 -1.59
C VAL A 46 -12.74 5.80 -0.56
N THR A 47 -12.85 7.13 -0.56
CA THR A 47 -12.09 8.06 0.30
C THR A 47 -12.93 8.79 1.35
N ASP A 48 -14.27 8.70 1.28
CA ASP A 48 -15.19 9.54 2.09
C ASP A 48 -15.92 8.82 3.24
N ALA A 49 -15.69 7.52 3.46
CA ALA A 49 -16.38 6.76 4.51
C ALA A 49 -15.56 6.68 5.82
N PRO A 50 -16.18 6.86 7.02
CA PRO A 50 -15.49 6.70 8.30
C PRO A 50 -14.92 5.29 8.54
N SER A 51 -15.44 4.28 7.84
CA SER A 51 -14.94 2.89 7.84
C SER A 51 -13.60 2.71 7.13
N ILE A 52 -13.11 3.70 6.36
CA ILE A 52 -11.82 3.63 5.65
C ILE A 52 -10.63 3.56 6.60
N PHE A 53 -10.72 4.19 7.78
CA PHE A 53 -9.61 4.16 8.73
C PHE A 53 -9.28 2.72 9.17
N LEU A 54 -10.33 1.90 9.40
CA LEU A 54 -10.20 0.46 9.68
C LEU A 54 -9.64 -0.32 8.49
N VAL A 55 -10.10 0.00 7.29
CA VAL A 55 -9.64 -0.62 6.04
C VAL A 55 -8.17 -0.32 5.79
N ASN A 56 -7.72 0.93 6.00
CA ASN A 56 -6.32 1.33 5.91
C ASN A 56 -5.45 0.60 6.93
N ILE A 57 -5.90 0.52 8.19
CA ILE A 57 -5.19 -0.25 9.23
C ILE A 57 -5.08 -1.73 8.85
N ALA A 58 -6.12 -2.32 8.26
CA ALA A 58 -6.10 -3.72 7.83
C ALA A 58 -5.22 -3.95 6.58
N LEU A 59 -5.18 -2.98 5.66
CA LEU A 59 -4.37 -3.05 4.44
C LEU A 59 -2.89 -2.73 4.68
N MET A 60 -2.56 -1.98 5.73
CA MET A 60 -1.19 -1.60 6.08
C MET A 60 -0.24 -2.78 6.27
N PRO A 61 -0.55 -3.82 7.07
CA PRO A 61 0.30 -5.00 7.20
C PRO A 61 0.40 -5.79 5.88
N LEU A 62 -0.69 -5.85 5.08
CA LEU A 62 -0.67 -6.52 3.78
C LEU A 62 0.27 -5.82 2.79
N ALA A 63 0.22 -4.48 2.74
CA ALA A 63 1.09 -3.67 1.90
C ALA A 63 2.56 -3.83 2.30
N LEU A 64 2.85 -3.84 3.61
CA LEU A 64 4.19 -4.09 4.15
C LEU A 64 4.70 -5.48 3.75
N LEU A 65 3.87 -6.51 3.89
CA LEU A 65 4.22 -7.88 3.54
C LEU A 65 4.51 -8.01 2.04
N LEU A 66 3.68 -7.41 1.18
CA LEU A 66 3.90 -7.35 -0.27
C LEU A 66 5.22 -6.65 -0.61
N LEU A 67 5.55 -5.57 0.09
CA LEU A 67 6.81 -4.84 -0.11
C LEU A 67 8.03 -5.67 0.31
N VAL A 68 7.95 -6.41 1.43
CA VAL A 68 9.02 -7.32 1.86
C VAL A 68 9.23 -8.43 0.84
N ILE A 69 8.15 -9.07 0.37
CA ILE A 69 8.24 -10.11 -0.68
C ILE A 69 8.84 -9.53 -1.95
N SER A 70 8.41 -8.33 -2.35
CA SER A 70 8.97 -7.60 -3.48
C SER A 70 10.48 -7.40 -3.35
N ALA A 71 10.92 -6.93 -2.19
CA ALA A 71 12.32 -6.66 -1.90
C ALA A 71 13.15 -7.95 -1.91
N LEU A 72 12.63 -9.04 -1.34
CA LEU A 72 13.29 -10.35 -1.34
C LEU A 72 13.42 -10.94 -2.74
N ILE A 73 12.37 -10.88 -3.55
CA ILE A 73 12.40 -11.40 -4.93
C ILE A 73 13.35 -10.55 -5.79
N TYR A 74 13.25 -9.22 -5.72
CA TYR A 74 14.09 -8.34 -6.53
C TYR A 74 15.57 -8.40 -6.09
N GLY A 75 15.82 -8.36 -4.78
CA GLY A 75 17.15 -8.50 -4.20
C GLY A 75 17.76 -9.87 -4.49
N GLY A 76 16.99 -10.94 -4.31
CA GLY A 76 17.41 -12.30 -4.63
C GLY A 76 17.73 -12.49 -6.10
N LYS A 77 16.89 -11.98 -7.02
CA LYS A 77 17.16 -12.00 -8.46
C LYS A 77 18.43 -11.24 -8.82
N ARG A 78 18.68 -10.08 -8.19
CA ARG A 78 19.87 -9.27 -8.44
C ARG A 78 21.14 -9.96 -7.92
N PHE A 79 21.06 -10.59 -6.75
CA PHE A 79 22.16 -11.38 -6.18
C PHE A 79 22.47 -12.61 -7.03
N PHE A 80 21.46 -13.36 -7.46
CA PHE A 80 21.63 -14.51 -8.37
C PHE A 80 22.21 -14.09 -9.72
N LYS A 81 21.83 -12.93 -10.25
CA LYS A 81 22.39 -12.40 -11.50
C LYS A 81 23.87 -12.04 -11.36
N LEU A 82 24.29 -11.50 -10.21
CA LEU A 82 25.70 -11.20 -9.92
C LEU A 82 26.54 -12.47 -9.73
N LEU A 83 25.98 -13.53 -9.15
CA LEU A 83 26.66 -14.83 -9.02
C LEU A 83 26.81 -15.60 -10.34
N ARG A 84 26.04 -15.23 -11.37
CA ARG A 84 26.02 -15.89 -12.67
C ARG A 84 26.78 -15.12 -13.76
N ALA A 85 27.33 -13.95 -13.43
CA ALA A 85 28.16 -13.10 -14.29
C ALA A 85 29.63 -13.28 -13.93
#